data_AF-A0A9N9AEI6-F1
#
_entry.id   AF-A0A9N9AEI6-F1
#
_cell.length_a   1.000
_cell.length_b   1.000
_cell.length_c   1.000
_cell.angle_alpha   90.00
_cell.angle_beta   90.00
_cell.angle_gamma   90.00
#
_symmetry.space_group_name_H-M   'P 1'
#
loop_
_entity.id
_entity.type
_entity.pdbx_description
1 polymer ?
#
loop_
_entity_poly.entity_id
_entity_poly.type
_entity_poly.pdbx_seq_one_letter_code
_entity_poly.pdbx_strand_id
1 'polypeptide(L)'
;MDTATAIFTPKDNDPAQRLTGQFNFTQITPTKVHVSGQLTNGMVDKDVRKYKFWIADSLGILLYELSKGVGGWSINDNGGTTILQSDFEEGFSVKGTYGIVNLKLEVSLESDILGSAQIKEVV
;
A
#
# COMPACT_ATOMS: atom_id res chain seq x y z
N MET A 1 -8.95 -1.11 -19.04
CA MET A 1 -7.91 -0.50 -18.18
C MET A 1 -8.06 -1.22 -16.86
N ASP A 2 -6.99 -1.85 -16.39
CA ASP A 2 -7.11 -2.80 -15.28
C ASP A 2 -6.86 -2.08 -13.97
N THR A 3 -7.78 -2.26 -13.03
CA THR A 3 -7.77 -1.54 -11.76
C THR A 3 -7.87 -2.51 -10.60
N ALA A 4 -7.16 -2.20 -9.52
CA ALA A 4 -7.28 -2.90 -8.26
C ALA A 4 -7.29 -1.93 -7.09
N THR A 5 -7.79 -2.41 -5.96
CA THR A 5 -7.90 -1.63 -4.74
C THR A 5 -7.38 -2.44 -3.55
N ALA A 6 -6.60 -1.79 -2.70
CA ALA A 6 -6.29 -2.26 -1.37
C ALA A 6 -7.03 -1.38 -0.35
N ILE A 7 -7.83 -2.01 0.50
CA ILE A 7 -8.58 -1.33 1.56
C ILE A 7 -8.04 -1.79 2.91
N PHE A 8 -7.52 -0.84 3.68
CA PHE A 8 -7.18 -1.05 5.08
C PHE A 8 -8.45 -0.86 5.90
N THR A 9 -8.89 -1.94 6.54
CA THR A 9 -9.96 -1.92 7.52
C THR A 9 -9.40 -2.36 8.86
N PRO A 10 -9.74 -1.69 9.97
CA PRO A 10 -9.43 -2.20 11.29
C PRO A 10 -10.04 -3.58 11.41
N LYS A 11 -9.26 -4.54 11.90
CA LYS A 11 -9.82 -5.81 12.30
C LYS A 11 -10.29 -5.65 13.73
N ASP A 12 -11.60 -5.80 13.95
CA ASP A 12 -12.16 -5.74 15.29
C ASP A 12 -11.40 -6.71 16.21
N ASN A 13 -10.85 -6.17 17.30
CA ASN A 13 -10.03 -6.83 18.33
C ASN A 13 -8.51 -6.97 18.08
N ASP A 14 -7.94 -6.43 17.00
CA ASP A 14 -6.48 -6.36 16.85
C ASP A 14 -5.96 -4.93 17.14
N PRO A 15 -5.39 -4.67 18.33
CA PRO A 15 -4.82 -3.37 18.65
C PRO A 15 -3.65 -2.95 17.76
N ALA A 16 -3.04 -3.88 17.00
CA ALA A 16 -2.03 -3.56 15.99
C ALA A 16 -2.66 -3.05 14.67
N GLN A 17 -3.86 -3.51 14.29
CA GLN A 17 -4.53 -3.10 13.05
C GLN A 17 -5.48 -1.92 13.26
N ARG A 18 -4.89 -0.74 13.48
CA ARG A 18 -5.64 0.54 13.57
C ARG A 18 -5.76 1.26 12.23
N LEU A 19 -5.09 0.75 11.20
CA LEU A 19 -4.97 1.43 9.92
C LEU A 19 -6.31 1.40 9.18
N THR A 20 -6.74 2.59 8.76
CA THR A 20 -7.86 2.77 7.82
C THR A 20 -7.35 3.50 6.61
N GLY A 21 -7.84 3.15 5.43
CA GLY A 21 -7.44 3.83 4.20
C GLY A 21 -7.68 3.01 2.96
N GLN A 22 -7.37 3.61 1.82
CA GLN A 22 -7.56 2.98 0.53
C GLN A 22 -6.47 3.40 -0.44
N PHE A 23 -6.01 2.44 -1.22
CA PHE A 23 -5.11 2.63 -2.35
C PHE A 23 -5.70 2.01 -3.60
N ASN A 24 -5.71 2.77 -4.68
CA ASN A 24 -6.11 2.36 -6.01
C ASN A 24 -4.87 2.19 -6.88
N PHE A 25 -4.87 1.11 -7.64
CA PHE A 25 -3.82 0.71 -8.56
C PHE A 25 -4.44 0.68 -9.95
N THR A 26 -3.85 1.40 -10.90
CA THR A 26 -4.35 1.50 -12.27
C THR A 26 -3.23 1.16 -13.24
N GLN A 27 -3.40 0.10 -14.03
CA GLN A 27 -2.45 -0.26 -15.06
C GLN A 27 -2.46 0.78 -16.19
N ILE A 28 -1.32 1.46 -16.40
CA ILE A 28 -1.14 2.42 -17.50
C ILE A 28 -0.60 1.69 -18.74
N THR A 29 0.47 0.91 -18.57
CA THR A 29 1.09 0.06 -19.60
C THR A 29 1.38 -1.31 -18.98
N PRO A 30 1.70 -2.38 -19.74
CA PRO A 30 1.99 -3.70 -19.15
C PRO A 30 3.07 -3.73 -18.06
N THR A 31 3.96 -2.73 -18.00
CA THR A 31 5.04 -2.62 -17.01
C THR A 31 4.88 -1.43 -16.07
N LYS A 32 3.82 -0.62 -16.24
CA LYS A 32 3.62 0.62 -15.49
C LYS A 32 2.27 0.65 -14.79
N VAL A 33 2.29 0.90 -13.48
CA VAL A 33 1.10 1.05 -12.63
C VAL A 33 1.11 2.40 -11.96
N HIS A 34 -0.01 3.10 -12.04
CA HIS A 34 -0.30 4.28 -11.23
C HIS A 34 -0.88 3.84 -9.89
N VAL A 35 -0.35 4.37 -8.79
CA VAL A 35 -0.89 4.15 -7.45
C VAL A 35 -1.35 5.48 -6.88
N SER A 36 -2.58 5.51 -6.39
CA SER A 36 -3.14 6.66 -5.70
C SER A 36 -3.87 6.25 -4.43
N GLY A 37 -3.71 6.98 -3.33
CA GLY A 37 -4.41 6.63 -2.10
C GLY A 37 -3.89 7.33 -0.86
N GLN A 38 -4.51 7.03 0.28
CA GLN A 38 -4.07 7.53 1.57
C GLN A 38 -4.52 6.59 2.69
N LEU A 39 -3.78 6.63 3.80
CA LEU A 39 -4.32 6.19 5.08
C LEU A 39 -5.09 7.34 5.71
N THR A 40 -6.28 7.07 6.21
CA THR A 40 -7.13 8.06 6.88
C THR A 40 -6.93 8.08 8.39
N ASN A 41 -6.43 6.98 8.97
CA ASN A 41 -6.17 6.87 10.41
C ASN A 41 -5.19 5.73 10.70
N GLY A 42 -4.71 5.66 11.94
CA GLY A 42 -3.92 4.56 12.50
C GLY A 42 -2.41 4.81 12.50
N MET A 43 -1.96 5.97 12.03
CA MET A 43 -0.57 6.40 12.15
C MET A 43 -0.35 7.02 13.52
N VAL A 44 0.59 6.48 14.29
CA VAL A 44 0.81 6.85 15.71
C VAL A 44 2.10 7.64 15.95
N ASP A 45 3.06 7.52 15.04
CA ASP A 45 4.37 8.17 15.14
C ASP A 45 4.44 9.26 14.07
N LYS A 46 4.41 10.53 14.47
CA LYS A 46 4.38 11.66 13.53
C LYS A 46 5.74 11.92 12.87
N ASP A 47 6.80 11.22 13.28
CA ASP A 47 8.10 11.28 12.62
C ASP A 47 8.09 10.42 11.35
N VAL A 48 7.51 11.02 10.31
CA VAL A 48 7.28 10.55 8.93
C VAL A 48 8.36 9.61 8.34
N ARG A 49 9.60 9.64 8.81
CA ARG A 49 10.74 8.90 8.23
C ARG A 49 10.71 7.39 8.48
N LYS A 50 9.81 6.87 9.31
CA LYS A 50 9.87 5.47 9.74
C LYS A 50 8.83 4.54 9.11
N TYR A 51 7.78 5.10 8.50
CA TYR A 51 6.76 4.28 7.84
C TYR A 51 7.19 3.88 6.44
N LYS A 52 6.99 2.59 6.14
CA LYS A 52 7.29 2.05 4.83
C LYS A 52 6.07 1.33 4.29
N PHE A 53 5.88 1.50 2.98
CA PHE A 53 4.79 0.90 2.24
C PHE A 53 5.41 -0.05 1.23
N TRP A 54 4.95 -1.29 1.21
CA TRP A 54 5.48 -2.31 0.32
C TRP A 54 4.39 -3.13 -0.31
N ILE A 55 4.63 -3.56 -1.55
CA ILE A 55 3.85 -4.61 -2.18
C ILE A 55 4.59 -5.91 -1.91
N ALA A 56 3.89 -6.85 -1.27
CA ALA A 56 4.37 -8.19 -1.01
C ALA A 56 3.50 -9.24 -1.72
N ASP A 57 4.07 -10.40 -2.00
CA ASP A 57 3.31 -11.55 -2.48
C ASP A 57 2.54 -12.26 -1.33
N SER A 58 1.87 -13.35 -1.68
CA SER A 58 1.10 -14.15 -0.72
C SER A 58 1.94 -14.76 0.40
N LEU A 59 3.24 -14.96 0.18
CA LEU A 59 4.21 -15.52 1.12
C LEU A 59 4.87 -14.44 1.98
N GLY A 60 4.55 -13.17 1.76
CA GLY A 60 5.17 -12.04 2.45
C GLY A 60 6.55 -11.67 1.89
N ILE A 61 6.89 -12.16 0.69
CA ILE A 61 8.12 -11.75 0.02
C ILE A 61 7.90 -10.34 -0.53
N LEU A 62 8.77 -9.42 -0.14
CA LEU A 62 8.77 -8.06 -0.64
C LEU A 62 9.08 -8.05 -2.14
N LEU A 63 8.16 -7.49 -2.92
CA LEU A 63 8.32 -7.29 -4.35
C LEU A 63 8.69 -5.84 -4.65
N TYR A 64 8.02 -4.89 -3.99
CA TYR A 64 8.26 -3.45 -4.16
C TYR A 64 8.23 -2.69 -2.86
N GLU A 65 9.15 -1.73 -2.71
CA GLU A 65 9.07 -0.70 -1.68
C GLU A 65 8.52 0.59 -2.30
N LEU A 66 7.24 0.88 -2.07
CA LEU A 66 6.58 2.11 -2.54
C LEU A 66 7.17 3.36 -1.88
N SER A 67 7.67 3.26 -0.65
CA SER A 67 8.29 4.38 0.06
C SER A 67 9.62 4.86 -0.53
N LYS A 68 10.34 4.02 -1.30
CA LYS A 68 11.62 4.40 -1.92
C LYS A 68 11.47 5.37 -3.10
N GLY A 69 10.33 5.30 -3.80
CA GLY A 69 10.03 6.19 -4.93
C GLY A 69 9.33 7.49 -4.51
N VAL A 70 8.88 7.60 -3.26
CA VAL A 70 7.95 8.63 -2.84
C VAL A 70 8.48 9.37 -1.61
N GLY A 71 9.27 10.40 -1.83
CA GLY A 71 9.69 11.36 -0.79
C GLY A 71 8.56 12.23 -0.22
N GLY A 72 7.30 11.82 -0.30
CA GLY A 72 6.11 12.68 -0.17
C GLY A 72 4.99 12.17 0.73
N TRP A 73 5.16 11.05 1.43
CA TRP A 73 4.23 10.70 2.50
C TRP A 73 4.51 11.63 3.67
N SER A 74 3.52 12.37 4.16
CA SER A 74 3.57 13.00 5.46
C SER A 74 2.35 12.61 6.26
N ILE A 75 2.50 12.50 7.57
CA ILE A 75 1.37 12.23 8.46
C ILE A 75 0.61 13.53 8.65
N ASN A 76 -0.68 13.49 8.39
CA ASN A 76 -1.56 14.64 8.60
C ASN A 76 -1.96 14.74 10.07
N ASP A 77 -2.49 15.89 10.48
CA ASP A 77 -2.84 16.16 11.88
C ASP A 77 -3.90 15.20 12.45
N ASN A 78 -4.65 14.52 11.56
CA ASN A 78 -5.71 13.58 11.92
C ASN A 78 -5.19 12.14 12.12
N GLY A 79 -3.88 11.90 12.05
CA GLY A 79 -3.31 10.55 12.21
C GLY A 79 -3.44 9.67 10.95
N GLY A 80 -3.74 10.27 9.81
CA GLY A 80 -3.64 9.66 8.48
C GLY A 80 -2.41 10.13 7.72
N THR A 81 -2.37 9.94 6.41
CA THR A 81 -1.30 10.42 5.53
C THR A 81 -1.82 11.48 4.56
N THR A 82 -0.91 12.25 3.95
CA THR A 82 -1.20 12.92 2.68
C THR A 82 -1.55 11.90 1.60
N ILE A 83 -2.19 12.38 0.53
CA ILE A 83 -2.50 11.56 -0.63
C ILE A 83 -1.20 11.22 -1.37
N LEU A 84 -0.94 9.92 -1.51
CA LEU A 84 0.03 9.39 -2.45
C LEU A 84 -0.55 9.44 -3.86
N GLN A 85 0.24 9.90 -4.82
CA GLN A 85 0.05 9.68 -6.26
C GLN A 85 1.41 9.47 -6.90
N SER A 86 1.65 8.29 -7.48
CA SER A 86 2.93 7.99 -8.12
C SER A 86 2.80 6.88 -9.15
N ASP A 87 3.70 6.90 -10.13
CA ASP A 87 3.82 5.90 -11.16
C ASP A 87 5.01 4.98 -10.87
N PHE A 88 4.80 3.67 -10.97
CA PHE A 88 5.82 2.64 -10.74
C PHE A 88 6.03 1.86 -12.04
N GLU A 89 7.26 1.83 -12.53
CA GLU A 89 7.61 1.29 -13.87
C GLU A 89 8.18 -0.12 -13.85
N GLU A 90 8.08 -0.82 -12.73
CA GLU A 90 8.76 -2.10 -12.57
C GLU A 90 7.77 -3.25 -12.42
N GLY A 91 7.77 -4.16 -13.41
CA GLY A 91 7.43 -5.60 -13.38
C GLY A 91 6.08 -6.09 -12.82
N PHE A 92 5.35 -5.25 -12.10
CA PHE A 92 4.09 -5.54 -11.45
C PHE A 92 2.95 -5.20 -12.41
N SER A 93 2.08 -6.19 -12.61
CA SER A 93 0.79 -5.97 -13.26
C SER A 93 -0.34 -6.22 -12.29
N VAL A 94 -1.35 -5.36 -12.37
CA VAL A 94 -2.63 -5.49 -11.68
C VAL A 94 -3.34 -6.80 -12.04
N LYS A 95 -3.10 -7.34 -13.25
CA LYS A 95 -3.61 -8.64 -13.71
C LYS A 95 -2.76 -9.84 -13.29
N GLY A 96 -1.70 -9.62 -12.52
CA GLY A 96 -0.75 -10.67 -12.13
C GLY A 96 0.11 -11.12 -13.31
N THR A 97 1.23 -10.43 -13.56
CA THR A 97 2.27 -11.03 -14.40
C THR A 97 3.02 -12.06 -13.55
N TYR A 98 3.31 -13.25 -14.11
CA TYR A 98 4.01 -14.38 -13.45
C TYR A 98 3.22 -15.22 -12.44
N GLY A 99 1.89 -15.15 -12.42
CA GLY A 99 1.08 -16.00 -11.51
C GLY A 99 1.14 -15.54 -10.04
N ILE A 100 1.60 -14.31 -9.81
CA ILE A 100 1.52 -13.66 -8.49
C ILE A 100 0.08 -13.19 -8.29
N VAL A 101 -0.77 -14.13 -7.92
CA VAL A 101 -2.13 -13.90 -7.46
C VAL A 101 -2.05 -13.75 -5.93
N ASN A 102 -2.79 -12.80 -5.35
CA ASN A 102 -2.80 -12.45 -3.91
C ASN A 102 -1.63 -11.56 -3.46
N LEU A 103 -1.59 -10.35 -3.99
CA LEU A 103 -0.69 -9.30 -3.51
C LEU A 103 -1.26 -8.60 -2.29
N LYS A 104 -0.36 -8.13 -1.43
CA LYS A 104 -0.70 -7.33 -0.25
C LYS A 104 0.03 -6.00 -0.31
N LEU A 105 -0.69 -4.94 0.02
CA LEU A 105 -0.08 -3.68 0.43
C LEU A 105 0.12 -3.74 1.93
N GLU A 106 1.38 -3.67 2.35
CA GLU A 106 1.78 -3.72 3.76
C GLU A 106 2.33 -2.37 4.21
N VAL A 107 2.02 -2.02 5.45
CA VAL A 107 2.52 -0.84 6.14
C VAL A 107 3.32 -1.31 7.33
N SER A 108 4.56 -0.86 7.44
CA SER A 108 5.41 -1.18 8.59
C SER A 108 5.98 0.08 9.22
N LEU A 109 6.35 -0.06 10.49
CA LEU A 109 7.17 0.88 11.23
C LEU A 109 8.44 0.13 11.64
N GLU A 110 9.59 0.54 11.10
CA GLU A 110 10.85 -0.18 11.27
C GLU A 110 10.73 -1.65 10.81
N SER A 111 10.79 -2.62 11.73
CA SER A 111 10.66 -4.06 11.44
C SER A 111 9.28 -4.63 11.72
N ASP A 112 8.37 -3.83 12.29
CA ASP A 112 7.04 -4.30 12.71
C ASP A 112 5.98 -4.00 11.64
N ILE A 113 5.25 -5.02 11.21
CA ILE A 113 4.11 -4.87 10.30
C ILE A 113 2.92 -4.33 11.10
N LEU A 114 2.46 -3.15 10.74
CA LEU A 114 1.32 -2.46 11.37
C LEU A 114 -0.01 -2.81 10.72
N GLY A 115 0.02 -3.21 9.44
CA GLY A 115 -1.17 -3.72 8.78
C GLY A 115 -0.90 -4.12 7.34
N SER A 116 -1.83 -4.92 6.82
CA SER A 116 -1.79 -5.43 5.46
C SER A 116 -3.18 -5.38 4.84
N ALA A 117 -3.28 -4.97 3.59
CA ALA A 117 -4.51 -4.99 2.82
C ALA A 117 -4.31 -5.81 1.54
N GLN A 118 -5.25 -6.70 1.22
CA GLN A 118 -5.23 -7.42 -0.06
C GLN A 118 -5.48 -6.45 -1.21
N ILE A 119 -4.66 -6.52 -2.25
CA ILE A 119 -4.89 -5.81 -3.52
C ILE A 119 -5.84 -6.68 -4.34
N LYS A 120 -7.08 -6.21 -4.53
CA LYS A 120 -8.14 -6.93 -5.25
C LYS A 120 -8.51 -6.20 -6.53
N GLU A 121 -8.65 -6.95 -7.62
CA GLU A 121 -9.14 -6.41 -8.88
C GLU A 121 -10.56 -5.84 -8.71
N VAL A 122 -10.83 -4.72 -9.38
CA VAL A 122 -12.17 -4.11 -9.43
C VAL A 122 -12.84 -4.58 -10.72
N VAL A 123 -13.89 -5.39 -10.57
CA VAL A 123 -14.65 -6.00 -11.68
C VAL A 123 -15.81 -5.10 -12.10
#